data_AF-A0A0N0FMK1-F1
#
_entry.id   AF-A0A0N0FMK1-F1
#
_cell.length_a   1.000
_cell.length_b   1.000
_cell.length_c   1.000
_cell.angle_alpha   90.00
_cell.angle_beta   90.00
_cell.angle_gamma   90.00
#
_symmetry.space_group_name_H-M   'P 1'
#
loop_
_entity.id
_entity.type
_entity.pdbx_description
1 polymer ?
#
loop_
_entity_poly.entity_id
_entity_poly.type
_entity_poly.pdbx_seq_one_letter_code
_entity_poly.pdbx_strand_id
1 'polypeptide(L)'
;MNETTLQYKTLILLLVLVSIAFIWILLPFYGAVFWAVILGIIFAPVQRRLQIKFNWPRNLTSLCTLTICLVIAILPVIVISALLVQEGTTLYKNVETGQLDIAGYLAEFKNLLPHSIQALLDRLGMGDLEGLRDKITKGAMQGSQYLATQAFSFGQGTFDFVVSVFIMLYLLYFFLRDGQELVRKIRTAFPLGEQQKRRLQLKFTRVVRATVKGNVVVAVTQGALGGFIFWALDIPSALLWAVIMAFLSLLPAVGAGIVWAPVALYFLLSGMIWQGVVLGLFGVFVIGLVDNVLRPILVGKDTKMPDYLILISTLGGMSVFGLNGFVIGPLIAALFISSWGLFSGAKKPVKLPG
;
A
#
# COMPACT_ATOMS: atom_id res chain seq x y z
N MET A 1 42.46 19.81 30.52
CA MET A 1 41.43 19.09 29.75
C MET A 1 42.01 18.91 28.35
N ASN A 2 42.43 17.70 27.98
CA ASN A 2 43.29 17.47 26.80
C ASN A 2 42.63 17.99 25.52
N GLU A 3 43.34 18.83 24.76
CA GLU A 3 42.85 19.43 23.51
C GLU A 3 42.33 18.37 22.52
N THR A 4 42.93 17.18 22.51
CA THR A 4 42.51 16.01 21.71
C THR A 4 41.12 15.49 22.08
N THR A 5 40.75 15.56 23.36
CA THR A 5 39.42 15.15 23.83
C THR A 5 38.37 16.19 23.48
N LEU A 6 38.72 17.48 23.49
CA LEU A 6 37.84 18.55 23.06
C LEU A 6 37.62 18.50 21.54
N GLN A 7 38.69 18.35 20.74
CA GLN A 7 38.60 18.17 19.29
C GLN A 7 37.73 16.97 18.89
N TYR A 8 37.91 15.82 19.55
CA TYR A 8 37.10 14.63 19.28
C TYR A 8 35.61 14.84 19.63
N LYS A 9 35.32 15.46 20.79
CA LYS A 9 33.94 15.79 21.18
C LYS A 9 33.29 16.80 20.22
N THR A 10 34.03 17.82 19.80
CA THR A 10 33.54 18.81 18.83
C THR A 10 33.30 18.16 17.47
N LEU A 11 34.17 17.26 17.02
CA LEU A 11 33.99 16.53 15.76
C LEU A 11 32.76 15.61 15.80
N ILE A 12 32.54 14.90 16.91
CA ILE A 12 31.31 14.08 17.09
C ILE A 12 30.07 14.97 17.09
N LEU A 13 30.10 16.09 17.81
CA LEU A 13 28.96 17.01 17.88
C LEU A 13 28.64 17.61 16.50
N LEU A 14 29.67 18.03 15.75
CA LEU A 14 29.53 18.49 14.38
C LEU A 14 28.98 17.38 13.47
N LEU A 15 29.50 16.16 13.58
CA LEU A 15 29.05 15.01 12.80
C LEU A 15 27.57 14.70 13.07
N VAL A 16 27.15 14.74 14.33
CA VAL A 16 25.75 14.53 14.73
C VAL A 16 24.86 15.65 14.18
N LEU A 17 25.25 16.92 14.31
CA LEU A 17 24.49 18.06 13.79
C LEU A 17 24.34 18.01 12.27
N VAL A 18 25.43 17.77 11.54
CA VAL A 18 25.41 17.65 10.07
C VAL A 18 24.56 16.45 9.64
N SER A 19 24.64 15.33 10.37
CA SER A 19 23.80 14.15 10.09
C SER A 19 22.32 14.45 10.31
N ILE A 20 21.94 15.14 11.39
CA ILE A 20 20.57 15.54 11.66
C ILE A 20 20.06 16.50 10.58
N ALA A 21 20.84 17.52 10.24
CA ALA A 21 20.50 18.47 9.18
C ALA A 21 20.30 17.77 7.82
N PHE A 22 21.19 16.85 7.49
CA PHE A 22 21.09 16.05 6.27
C PHE A 22 19.85 15.15 6.26
N ILE A 23 19.54 14.48 7.37
CA ILE A 23 18.32 13.68 7.50
C ILE A 23 17.07 14.56 7.32
N TRP A 24 17.07 15.76 7.91
CA TRP A 24 15.93 16.69 7.78
C TRP A 24 15.69 17.10 6.33
N ILE A 25 16.75 17.37 5.56
CA ILE A 25 16.65 17.67 4.13
C ILE A 25 16.12 16.46 3.32
N LEU A 26 16.42 15.23 3.76
CA LEU A 26 15.93 14.01 3.12
C LEU A 26 14.50 13.64 3.51
N LEU A 27 13.97 14.14 4.64
CA LEU A 27 12.63 13.80 5.13
C LEU A 27 11.52 14.00 4.09
N PRO A 28 11.46 15.10 3.31
CA PRO A 28 10.44 15.25 2.26
C PRO A 28 10.48 14.13 1.21
N PHE A 29 11.67 13.58 0.94
CA PHE A 29 11.89 12.54 -0.08
C PHE A 29 11.98 11.13 0.52
N TYR A 30 11.59 10.94 1.78
CA TYR A 30 11.72 9.65 2.46
C TYR A 30 11.01 8.52 1.68
N GLY A 31 9.84 8.80 1.09
CA GLY A 31 9.08 7.84 0.29
C GLY A 31 9.84 7.40 -0.95
N ALA A 32 10.46 8.35 -1.67
CA ALA A 32 11.29 8.06 -2.84
C ALA A 32 12.52 7.22 -2.49
N VAL A 33 13.22 7.57 -1.41
CA VAL A 33 14.35 6.80 -0.88
C VAL A 33 13.91 5.39 -0.48
N PHE A 34 12.80 5.28 0.24
CA PHE A 34 12.26 4.02 0.74
C PHE A 34 11.92 3.06 -0.40
N TRP A 35 11.16 3.52 -1.41
CA TRP A 35 10.79 2.69 -2.56
C TRP A 35 12.00 2.35 -3.43
N ALA A 36 12.98 3.26 -3.57
CA ALA A 36 14.24 2.95 -4.25
C ALA A 36 14.99 1.78 -3.57
N VAL A 37 15.07 1.78 -2.23
CA VAL A 37 15.67 0.68 -1.46
C VAL A 37 14.88 -0.63 -1.65
N ILE A 38 13.55 -0.59 -1.53
CA ILE A 38 12.69 -1.77 -1.68
C ILE A 38 12.83 -2.38 -3.07
N LEU A 39 12.64 -1.58 -4.12
CA LEU A 39 12.74 -2.04 -5.49
C LEU A 39 14.15 -2.54 -5.78
N GLY A 40 15.19 -1.85 -5.27
CA GLY A 40 16.57 -2.31 -5.35
C GLY A 40 16.75 -3.71 -4.74
N ILE A 41 16.18 -3.97 -3.57
CA ILE A 41 16.22 -5.28 -2.90
C ILE A 41 15.46 -6.36 -3.69
N ILE A 42 14.30 -6.02 -4.25
CA ILE A 42 13.44 -6.94 -5.01
C ILE A 42 14.08 -7.32 -6.34
N PHE A 43 14.65 -6.34 -7.05
CA PHE A 43 15.25 -6.51 -8.38
C PHE A 43 16.74 -6.86 -8.34
N ALA A 44 17.42 -6.81 -7.18
CA ALA A 44 18.81 -7.25 -7.03
C ALA A 44 19.10 -8.68 -7.58
N PRO A 45 18.22 -9.69 -7.43
CA PRO A 45 18.43 -11.00 -8.06
C PRO A 45 18.40 -10.94 -9.60
N VAL A 46 17.57 -10.07 -10.17
CA VAL A 46 17.48 -9.86 -11.63
C VAL A 46 18.77 -9.20 -12.13
N GLN A 47 19.21 -8.12 -11.46
CA GLN A 47 20.50 -7.46 -11.71
C GLN A 47 21.66 -8.46 -11.69
N ARG A 48 21.73 -9.31 -10.66
CA ARG A 48 22.80 -10.31 -10.53
C ARG A 48 22.73 -11.38 -11.62
N ARG A 49 21.53 -11.86 -11.98
CA ARG A 49 21.35 -12.85 -13.06
C ARG A 49 21.77 -12.29 -14.41
N LEU A 50 21.40 -11.04 -14.71
CA LEU A 50 21.80 -10.36 -15.94
C LEU A 50 23.32 -10.16 -15.99
N GLN A 51 23.93 -9.71 -14.89
CA GLN A 51 25.38 -9.52 -14.81
C GLN A 51 26.16 -10.81 -15.03
N ILE A 52 25.72 -11.93 -14.42
CA ILE A 52 26.38 -13.23 -14.58
C ILE A 52 26.16 -13.81 -15.98
N LYS A 53 24.95 -13.66 -16.54
CA LYS A 53 24.60 -14.25 -17.84
C LYS A 53 25.24 -13.54 -19.04
N PHE A 54 25.28 -12.20 -19.00
CA PHE A 54 25.71 -11.39 -20.14
C PHE A 54 27.09 -10.75 -19.96
N ASN A 55 27.67 -10.84 -18.76
CA ASN A 55 28.97 -10.26 -18.41
C ASN A 55 29.11 -8.76 -18.77
N TRP A 56 28.00 -8.03 -18.74
CA TRP A 56 27.93 -6.62 -19.11
C TRP A 56 28.57 -5.70 -18.06
N PRO A 57 29.01 -4.49 -18.47
CA PRO A 57 29.45 -3.48 -17.52
C PRO A 57 28.32 -3.10 -16.54
N ARG A 58 28.70 -2.65 -15.35
CA ARG A 58 27.76 -2.35 -14.25
C ARG A 58 26.66 -1.36 -14.68
N ASN A 59 27.04 -0.29 -15.40
CA ASN A 59 26.11 0.75 -15.88
C ASN A 59 25.03 0.18 -16.82
N LEU A 60 25.42 -0.68 -17.77
CA LEU A 60 24.49 -1.24 -18.74
C LEU A 60 23.53 -2.22 -18.07
N THR A 61 24.05 -3.06 -17.18
CA THR A 61 23.22 -4.00 -16.41
C THR A 61 22.21 -3.26 -15.54
N SER A 62 22.63 -2.20 -14.83
CA SER A 62 21.72 -1.40 -14.00
C SER A 62 20.67 -0.66 -14.82
N LEU A 63 21.02 -0.13 -16.00
CA LEU A 63 20.05 0.47 -16.92
C LEU A 63 19.02 -0.55 -17.39
N CYS A 64 19.45 -1.73 -17.84
CA CYS A 64 18.52 -2.77 -18.28
C CYS A 64 17.60 -3.24 -17.15
N THR A 65 18.12 -3.43 -15.94
CA THR A 65 17.28 -3.80 -14.78
C THR A 65 16.32 -2.68 -14.39
N LEU A 66 16.75 -1.42 -14.48
CA LEU A 66 15.88 -0.26 -14.26
C LEU A 66 14.73 -0.22 -15.27
N THR A 67 15.01 -0.46 -16.56
CA THR A 67 13.99 -0.56 -17.61
C THR A 67 13.01 -1.70 -17.32
N ILE A 68 13.51 -2.88 -16.93
CA ILE A 68 12.65 -4.01 -16.54
C ILE A 68 11.78 -3.64 -15.34
N CYS A 69 12.33 -2.94 -14.33
CA CYS A 69 11.58 -2.46 -13.19
C CYS A 69 10.49 -1.46 -13.60
N LEU A 70 10.78 -0.54 -14.52
CA LEU A 70 9.83 0.44 -15.01
C LEU A 70 8.65 -0.24 -15.72
N VAL A 71 8.93 -1.22 -16.57
CA VAL A 71 7.90 -1.96 -17.32
C VAL A 71 7.06 -2.86 -16.41
N ILE A 72 7.66 -3.54 -15.44
CA ILE A 72 6.95 -4.51 -14.59
C ILE A 72 6.21 -3.86 -13.42
N ALA A 73 6.77 -2.81 -12.81
CA ALA A 73 6.21 -2.23 -11.59
C ALA A 73 5.49 -0.89 -11.83
N ILE A 74 6.05 -0.01 -12.65
CA ILE A 74 5.57 1.38 -12.78
C ILE A 74 4.52 1.50 -13.87
N LEU A 75 4.75 0.88 -15.04
CA LEU A 75 3.85 0.97 -16.19
C LEU A 75 2.43 0.46 -15.87
N PRO A 76 2.23 -0.70 -15.18
CA PRO A 76 0.88 -1.14 -14.82
C PRO A 76 0.16 -0.15 -13.93
N VAL A 77 0.87 0.49 -12.98
CA VAL A 77 0.30 1.49 -12.09
C VAL A 77 -0.14 2.74 -12.86
N ILE A 78 0.65 3.18 -13.84
CA ILE A 78 0.29 4.31 -14.71
C ILE A 78 -0.94 3.96 -15.55
N VAL A 79 -0.97 2.79 -16.18
CA VAL A 79 -2.09 2.33 -17.02
C VAL A 79 -3.36 2.22 -16.19
N ILE A 80 -3.30 1.53 -15.04
CA ILE A 80 -4.45 1.40 -14.14
C ILE A 80 -4.93 2.77 -13.66
N SER A 81 -4.02 3.65 -13.22
CA SER A 81 -4.38 5.01 -12.81
C SER A 81 -5.06 5.80 -13.93
N ALA A 82 -4.56 5.71 -15.16
CA ALA A 82 -5.17 6.39 -16.31
C ALA A 82 -6.57 5.84 -16.61
N LEU A 83 -6.76 4.52 -16.57
CA LEU A 83 -8.08 3.89 -16.75
C LEU A 83 -9.05 4.28 -15.63
N LEU A 84 -8.58 4.37 -14.38
CA LEU A 84 -9.40 4.85 -13.25
C LEU A 84 -9.83 6.30 -13.41
N VAL A 85 -8.93 7.18 -13.87
CA VAL A 85 -9.28 8.58 -14.13
C VAL A 85 -10.34 8.66 -15.23
N GLN A 86 -10.17 7.90 -16.32
CA GLN A 86 -11.18 7.85 -17.38
C GLN A 86 -12.54 7.35 -16.86
N GLU A 87 -12.54 6.23 -16.14
CA GLU A 87 -13.75 5.65 -15.54
C GLU A 87 -14.42 6.63 -14.56
N GLY A 88 -13.63 7.31 -13.72
CA GLY A 88 -14.12 8.34 -12.81
C GLY A 88 -14.72 9.55 -13.53
N THR A 89 -14.12 10.00 -14.64
CA THR A 89 -14.70 11.08 -15.46
C THR A 89 -16.00 10.66 -16.17
N THR A 90 -16.10 9.39 -16.58
CA THR A 90 -17.32 8.84 -17.19
C THR A 90 -18.44 8.74 -16.16
N LEU A 91 -18.14 8.23 -14.96
CA LEU A 91 -19.10 8.23 -13.85
C LEU A 91 -19.56 9.65 -13.51
N TYR A 92 -18.63 10.60 -13.39
CA TYR A 92 -18.97 12.00 -13.12
C TYR A 92 -19.91 12.57 -14.19
N LYS A 93 -19.60 12.36 -15.48
CA LYS A 93 -20.46 12.81 -16.59
C LYS A 93 -21.83 12.13 -16.59
N ASN A 94 -21.91 10.84 -16.26
CA ASN A 94 -23.17 10.12 -16.20
C ASN A 94 -24.08 10.60 -15.05
N VAL A 95 -23.48 11.06 -13.96
CA VAL A 95 -24.20 11.70 -12.85
C VAL A 95 -24.65 13.12 -13.23
N GLU A 96 -23.78 13.91 -13.86
CA GLU A 96 -24.09 15.28 -14.30
C GLU A 96 -25.17 15.32 -15.40
N THR A 97 -25.16 14.35 -16.30
CA THR A 97 -26.16 14.22 -17.39
C THR A 97 -27.47 13.56 -16.94
N GLY A 98 -27.59 13.15 -15.67
CA GLY A 98 -28.80 12.54 -15.11
C GLY A 98 -29.08 11.10 -15.58
N GLN A 99 -28.11 10.44 -16.23
CA GLN A 99 -28.22 9.02 -16.60
C GLN A 99 -28.01 8.07 -15.40
N LEU A 100 -27.25 8.51 -14.40
CA LEU A 100 -27.15 7.87 -13.09
C LEU A 100 -27.89 8.74 -12.07
N ASP A 101 -29.18 8.48 -11.87
CA ASP A 101 -29.97 9.15 -10.84
C ASP A 101 -29.62 8.59 -9.45
N ILE A 102 -28.48 9.04 -8.91
CA ILE A 102 -28.01 8.68 -7.56
C ILE A 102 -29.10 8.97 -6.51
N ALA A 103 -29.92 10.01 -6.72
CA ALA A 103 -31.04 10.34 -5.83
C ALA A 103 -32.18 9.31 -5.94
N GLY A 104 -32.47 8.83 -7.15
CA GLY A 104 -33.41 7.72 -7.40
C GLY A 104 -32.98 6.40 -6.74
N TYR A 105 -31.71 6.00 -6.90
CA TYR A 105 -31.17 4.78 -6.27
C TYR A 105 -31.12 4.88 -4.74
N LEU A 106 -30.80 6.06 -4.18
CA LEU A 106 -30.84 6.31 -2.74
C LEU A 106 -32.27 6.27 -2.19
N ALA A 107 -33.24 6.80 -2.93
CA ALA A 107 -34.66 6.75 -2.55
C ALA A 107 -35.19 5.31 -2.59
N GLU A 108 -34.82 4.54 -3.61
CA GLU A 108 -35.19 3.12 -3.73
C GLU A 108 -34.54 2.28 -2.62
N PHE A 109 -33.27 2.51 -2.30
CA PHE A 109 -32.59 1.86 -1.18
C PHE A 109 -33.19 2.23 0.17
N LYS A 110 -33.63 3.49 0.37
CA LYS A 110 -34.35 3.92 1.57
C LYS A 110 -35.68 3.17 1.72
N ASN A 111 -36.39 2.94 0.62
CA ASN A 111 -37.66 2.21 0.62
C ASN A 111 -37.49 0.71 0.90
N LEU A 112 -36.32 0.13 0.62
CA LEU A 112 -35.98 -1.26 0.93
C LEU A 112 -35.54 -1.47 2.40
N LEU A 113 -35.26 -0.40 3.14
CA LEU A 113 -34.90 -0.48 4.57
C LEU A 113 -36.13 -0.72 5.46
N PRO A 114 -36.01 -1.46 6.58
CA PRO A 114 -37.09 -1.61 7.56
C PRO A 114 -37.59 -0.25 8.08
N HIS A 115 -38.90 -0.14 8.36
CA HIS A 115 -39.55 1.10 8.81
C HIS A 115 -38.86 1.80 10.01
N SER A 116 -38.22 1.05 10.89
CA SER A 116 -37.44 1.57 12.03
C SER A 116 -36.20 2.38 11.60
N ILE A 117 -35.56 2.02 10.49
CA ILE A 117 -34.41 2.74 9.92
C ILE A 117 -34.87 3.94 9.08
N GLN A 118 -35.99 3.79 8.36
CA GLN A 118 -36.63 4.90 7.64
C GLN A 118 -37.01 6.04 8.59
N ALA A 119 -37.68 5.71 9.71
CA ALA A 119 -38.06 6.69 10.72
C ALA A 119 -36.85 7.38 11.38
N LEU A 120 -35.69 6.71 11.48
CA LEU A 120 -34.45 7.30 11.97
C LEU A 120 -33.83 8.26 10.95
N LEU A 121 -33.85 7.90 9.66
CA LEU A 121 -33.39 8.74 8.55
C LEU A 121 -34.28 9.99 8.36
N ASP A 122 -35.58 9.85 8.57
CA ASP A 122 -36.53 10.96 8.52
C ASP A 122 -36.34 11.93 9.69
N ARG A 123 -36.06 11.41 10.89
CA ARG A 123 -35.68 12.23 12.07
C ARG A 123 -34.36 12.99 11.90
N LEU A 124 -33.46 12.49 11.05
CA LEU A 124 -32.20 13.16 10.68
C LEU A 124 -32.36 14.19 9.54
N GLY A 125 -33.59 14.43 9.06
CA GLY A 125 -33.87 15.45 8.05
C GLY A 125 -33.57 15.02 6.61
N MET A 126 -33.48 13.71 6.34
CA MET A 126 -33.40 13.14 4.98
C MET A 126 -34.76 12.70 4.43
N GLY A 127 -35.86 13.24 4.98
CA GLY A 127 -37.23 12.94 4.56
C GLY A 127 -37.71 13.73 3.33
N ASP A 128 -37.10 14.88 3.05
CA ASP A 128 -37.61 15.82 2.04
C ASP A 128 -36.75 15.80 0.77
N LEU A 129 -37.31 15.25 -0.32
CA LEU A 129 -36.64 15.08 -1.61
C LEU A 129 -36.23 16.41 -2.24
N GLU A 130 -36.96 17.50 -1.98
CA GLU A 130 -36.61 18.84 -2.44
C GLU A 130 -35.42 19.44 -1.67
N GLY A 131 -35.39 19.25 -0.35
CA GLY A 131 -34.26 19.66 0.49
C GLY A 131 -32.98 18.86 0.21
N LEU A 132 -33.11 17.60 -0.21
CA LEU A 132 -31.98 16.79 -0.65
C LEU A 132 -31.44 17.28 -2.00
N ARG A 133 -32.33 17.59 -2.96
CA ARG A 133 -31.95 18.14 -4.26
C ARG A 133 -31.24 19.49 -4.12
N ASP A 134 -31.74 20.38 -3.26
CA ASP A 134 -31.16 21.70 -3.03
C ASP A 134 -29.82 21.63 -2.26
N LYS A 135 -29.65 20.63 -1.38
CA LYS A 135 -28.36 20.32 -0.74
C LYS A 135 -27.36 19.67 -1.71
N ILE A 136 -27.83 18.84 -2.64
CA ILE A 136 -26.99 18.23 -3.69
C ILE A 136 -26.53 19.31 -4.68
N THR A 137 -27.40 20.22 -5.12
CA THR A 137 -27.01 21.31 -6.03
C THR A 137 -26.10 22.34 -5.35
N LYS A 138 -26.39 22.75 -4.10
CA LYS A 138 -25.47 23.62 -3.33
C LYS A 138 -24.15 22.92 -3.01
N GLY A 139 -24.19 21.62 -2.71
CA GLY A 139 -23.00 20.78 -2.52
C GLY A 139 -22.18 20.59 -3.80
N ALA A 140 -22.83 20.47 -4.95
CA ALA A 140 -22.20 20.40 -6.27
C ALA A 140 -21.57 21.74 -6.68
N MET A 141 -22.23 22.87 -6.38
CA MET A 141 -21.68 24.21 -6.61
C MET A 141 -20.53 24.56 -5.67
N GLN A 142 -20.63 24.23 -4.37
CA GLN A 142 -19.50 24.37 -3.44
C GLN A 142 -18.36 23.40 -3.78
N GLY A 143 -18.69 22.18 -4.23
CA GLY A 143 -17.73 21.22 -4.76
C GLY A 143 -17.02 21.73 -6.01
N SER A 144 -17.73 22.40 -6.92
CA SER A 144 -17.17 23.07 -8.11
C SER A 144 -16.19 24.18 -7.74
N GLN A 145 -16.54 25.05 -6.79
CA GLN A 145 -15.65 26.12 -6.31
C GLN A 145 -14.42 25.55 -5.57
N TYR A 146 -14.60 24.47 -4.80
CA TYR A 146 -13.54 23.74 -4.10
C TYR A 146 -12.62 22.99 -5.09
N LEU A 147 -13.17 22.42 -6.17
CA LEU A 147 -12.42 21.78 -7.25
C LEU A 147 -11.65 22.81 -8.10
N ALA A 148 -12.21 23.99 -8.34
CA ALA A 148 -11.53 25.07 -9.07
C ALA A 148 -10.34 25.65 -8.28
N THR A 149 -10.47 25.77 -6.95
CA THR A 149 -9.34 26.12 -6.08
C THR A 149 -8.34 24.96 -5.93
N GLN A 150 -8.81 23.72 -5.96
CA GLN A 150 -7.95 22.54 -5.91
C GLN A 150 -7.29 22.21 -7.25
N ALA A 151 -7.70 22.78 -8.38
CA ALA A 151 -7.03 22.59 -9.67
C ALA A 151 -5.55 23.01 -9.61
N PHE A 152 -5.23 24.08 -8.87
CA PHE A 152 -3.85 24.46 -8.55
C PHE A 152 -3.15 23.46 -7.62
N SER A 153 -3.85 22.93 -6.62
CA SER A 153 -3.30 21.90 -5.71
C SER A 153 -3.06 20.54 -6.38
N PHE A 154 -3.86 20.19 -7.41
CA PHE A 154 -3.69 19.00 -8.23
C PHE A 154 -2.42 19.10 -9.08
N GLY A 155 -2.15 20.29 -9.64
CA GLY A 155 -0.89 20.56 -10.34
C GLY A 155 0.33 20.41 -9.43
N GLN A 156 0.26 20.93 -8.21
CA GLN A 156 1.34 20.83 -7.22
C GLN A 156 1.56 19.38 -6.75
N GLY A 157 0.50 18.65 -6.42
CA GLY A 157 0.60 17.24 -6.01
C GLY A 157 1.10 16.32 -7.14
N THR A 158 0.72 16.61 -8.39
CA THR A 158 1.23 15.88 -9.56
C THR A 158 2.72 16.18 -9.76
N PHE A 159 3.14 17.42 -9.60
CA PHE A 159 4.55 17.80 -9.68
C PHE A 159 5.38 17.11 -8.59
N ASP A 160 4.93 17.14 -7.33
CA ASP A 160 5.60 16.47 -6.21
C ASP A 160 5.70 14.96 -6.42
N PHE A 161 4.65 14.33 -6.98
CA PHE A 161 4.67 12.93 -7.36
C PHE A 161 5.70 12.64 -8.46
N VAL A 162 5.72 13.42 -9.53
CA VAL A 162 6.68 13.27 -10.64
C VAL A 162 8.11 13.44 -10.16
N VAL A 163 8.38 14.47 -9.34
CA VAL A 163 9.70 14.69 -8.73
C VAL A 163 10.08 13.51 -7.84
N SER A 164 9.17 13.02 -7.01
CA SER A 164 9.40 11.86 -6.15
C SER A 164 9.71 10.59 -6.95
N VAL A 165 8.99 10.34 -8.04
CA VAL A 165 9.24 9.21 -8.95
C VAL A 165 10.60 9.36 -9.62
N PHE A 166 10.97 10.56 -10.09
CA PHE A 166 12.27 10.81 -10.70
C PHE A 166 13.42 10.56 -9.70
N ILE A 167 13.31 11.09 -8.48
CA ILE A 167 14.30 10.88 -7.42
C ILE A 167 14.39 9.39 -7.06
N MET A 168 13.24 8.71 -6.93
CA MET A 168 13.20 7.27 -6.67
C MET A 168 13.93 6.49 -7.77
N LEU A 169 13.66 6.77 -9.05
CA LEU A 169 14.31 6.11 -10.19
C LEU A 169 15.81 6.38 -10.23
N TYR A 170 16.21 7.64 -9.99
CA TYR A 170 17.61 8.03 -9.88
C TYR A 170 18.31 7.23 -8.78
N LEU A 171 17.78 7.22 -7.56
CA LEU A 171 18.35 6.47 -6.44
C LEU A 171 18.37 4.96 -6.71
N LEU A 172 17.29 4.42 -7.29
CA LEU A 172 17.19 3.01 -7.65
C LEU A 172 18.30 2.61 -8.63
N TYR A 173 18.60 3.45 -9.63
CA TYR A 173 19.71 3.21 -10.55
C TYR A 173 21.05 3.07 -9.79
N PHE A 174 21.37 4.01 -8.90
CA PHE A 174 22.60 3.95 -8.10
C PHE A 174 22.60 2.77 -7.13
N PHE A 175 21.47 2.42 -6.52
CA PHE A 175 21.37 1.25 -5.65
C PHE A 175 21.52 -0.08 -6.40
N LEU A 176 21.00 -0.18 -7.63
CA LEU A 176 21.22 -1.34 -8.48
C LEU A 176 22.67 -1.45 -8.96
N ARG A 177 23.32 -0.31 -9.22
CA ARG A 177 24.71 -0.25 -9.70
C ARG A 177 25.73 -0.50 -8.58
N ASP A 178 25.64 0.26 -7.49
CA ASP A 178 26.66 0.37 -6.44
C ASP A 178 26.19 -0.17 -5.08
N GLY A 179 25.00 -0.78 -5.00
CA GLY A 179 24.38 -1.19 -3.74
C GLY A 179 25.25 -2.11 -2.88
N GLN A 180 26.10 -2.96 -3.48
CA GLN A 180 27.01 -3.81 -2.69
C GLN A 180 28.07 -3.00 -1.95
N GLU A 181 28.61 -1.95 -2.57
CA GLU A 181 29.62 -1.08 -1.95
C GLU A 181 28.99 -0.21 -0.87
N LEU A 182 27.78 0.31 -1.13
CA LEU A 182 27.01 1.07 -0.14
C LEU A 182 26.71 0.22 1.10
N VAL A 183 26.24 -1.02 0.92
CA VAL A 183 25.97 -1.94 2.03
C VAL A 183 27.24 -2.28 2.82
N ARG A 184 28.39 -2.44 2.16
CA ARG A 184 29.68 -2.67 2.85
C ARG A 184 30.07 -1.47 3.72
N LYS A 185 29.97 -0.24 3.20
CA LYS A 185 30.26 1.00 3.95
C LYS A 185 29.34 1.18 5.15
N ILE A 186 28.04 0.90 4.99
CA ILE A 186 27.08 0.94 6.09
C ILE A 186 27.44 -0.11 7.15
N ARG A 187 27.80 -1.34 6.74
CA ARG A 187 28.18 -2.41 7.67
C ARG A 187 29.43 -2.08 8.49
N THR A 188 30.39 -1.34 7.95
CA THR A 188 31.59 -0.92 8.71
C THR A 188 31.29 0.14 9.77
N ALA A 189 30.21 0.91 9.61
CA ALA A 189 29.82 1.96 10.57
C ALA A 189 29.11 1.41 11.82
N PHE A 190 28.46 0.24 11.74
CA PHE A 190 27.74 -0.34 12.88
C PHE A 190 28.66 -1.15 13.81
N PRO A 191 28.72 -0.85 15.12
CA PRO A 191 29.54 -1.57 16.10
C PRO A 191 28.86 -2.87 16.56
N LEU A 192 28.58 -3.77 15.60
CA LEU A 192 28.02 -5.11 15.85
C LEU A 192 28.99 -6.18 15.34
N GLY A 193 28.91 -7.40 15.88
CA GLY A 193 29.68 -8.52 15.32
C GLY A 193 29.19 -8.90 13.92
N GLU A 194 30.10 -9.41 13.09
CA GLU A 194 29.81 -9.70 11.67
C GLU A 194 28.70 -10.75 11.47
N GLN A 195 28.57 -11.69 12.41
CA GLN A 195 27.47 -12.67 12.40
C GLN A 195 26.11 -11.99 12.64
N GLN A 196 26.01 -11.07 13.61
CA GLN A 196 24.77 -10.34 13.86
C GLN A 196 24.41 -9.45 12.66
N LYS A 197 25.37 -8.73 12.08
CA LYS A 197 25.16 -7.89 10.88
C LYS A 197 24.60 -8.70 9.72
N ARG A 198 25.22 -9.85 9.41
CA ARG A 198 24.78 -10.73 8.32
C ARG A 198 23.37 -11.29 8.59
N ARG A 199 23.09 -11.69 9.83
CA ARG A 199 21.76 -12.21 10.21
C ARG A 199 20.68 -11.15 10.05
N LEU A 200 20.94 -9.91 10.49
CA LEU A 200 20.00 -8.79 10.35
C LEU A 200 19.76 -8.43 8.88
N GLN A 201 20.83 -8.35 8.08
CA GLN A 201 20.74 -8.05 6.64
C GLN A 201 19.90 -9.11 5.90
N LEU A 202 20.17 -10.39 6.15
CA LEU A 202 19.43 -11.48 5.51
C LEU A 202 17.95 -11.47 5.93
N LYS A 203 17.68 -11.22 7.22
CA LYS A 203 16.31 -11.16 7.73
C LYS A 203 15.55 -9.97 7.17
N PHE A 204 16.16 -8.78 7.14
CA PHE A 204 15.60 -7.59 6.51
C PHE A 204 15.27 -7.83 5.04
N THR A 205 16.24 -8.33 4.26
CA THR A 205 16.06 -8.66 2.85
C THR A 205 14.93 -9.66 2.63
N ARG A 206 14.84 -10.69 3.48
CA ARG A 206 13.80 -11.71 3.41
C ARG A 206 12.41 -11.11 3.68
N VAL A 207 12.28 -10.33 4.75
CA VAL A 207 11.01 -9.69 5.13
C VAL A 207 10.56 -8.72 4.05
N VAL A 208 11.41 -7.81 3.58
CA VAL A 208 11.07 -6.86 2.50
C VAL A 208 10.56 -7.61 1.26
N ARG A 209 11.27 -8.65 0.81
CA ARG A 209 10.84 -9.44 -0.35
C ARG A 209 9.54 -10.19 -0.11
N ALA A 210 9.37 -10.80 1.06
CA ALA A 210 8.18 -11.56 1.41
C ALA A 210 6.95 -10.64 1.48
N THR A 211 7.05 -9.51 2.18
CA THR A 211 5.96 -8.54 2.34
C THR A 211 5.54 -7.95 1.01
N VAL A 212 6.47 -7.45 0.20
CA VAL A 212 6.12 -6.78 -1.06
C VAL A 212 5.62 -7.78 -2.09
N LYS A 213 6.30 -8.94 -2.28
CA LYS A 213 5.82 -9.96 -3.22
C LYS A 213 4.49 -10.55 -2.78
N GLY A 214 4.33 -10.83 -1.49
CA GLY A 214 3.09 -11.33 -0.91
C GLY A 214 1.93 -10.37 -1.19
N ASN A 215 2.08 -9.11 -0.80
CA ASN A 215 1.03 -8.12 -0.96
C ASN A 215 0.72 -7.83 -2.43
N VAL A 216 1.73 -7.71 -3.31
CA VAL A 216 1.48 -7.46 -4.75
C VAL A 216 0.73 -8.62 -5.40
N VAL A 217 1.15 -9.86 -5.15
CA VAL A 217 0.48 -11.02 -5.75
C VAL A 217 -0.95 -11.18 -5.19
N VAL A 218 -1.14 -10.97 -3.89
CA VAL A 218 -2.48 -10.98 -3.28
C VAL A 218 -3.36 -9.87 -3.87
N ALA A 219 -2.84 -8.65 -4.00
CA ALA A 219 -3.58 -7.52 -4.56
C ALA A 219 -3.99 -7.74 -6.02
N VAL A 220 -3.08 -8.23 -6.86
CA VAL A 220 -3.40 -8.57 -8.25
C VAL A 220 -4.43 -9.69 -8.32
N THR A 221 -4.28 -10.72 -7.48
CA THR A 221 -5.21 -11.87 -7.48
C THR A 221 -6.60 -11.45 -7.00
N GLN A 222 -6.71 -10.74 -5.87
CA GLN A 222 -8.00 -10.27 -5.34
C GLN A 222 -8.63 -9.22 -6.24
N GLY A 223 -7.84 -8.30 -6.79
CA GLY A 223 -8.32 -7.32 -7.76
C GLY A 223 -8.86 -7.99 -9.04
N ALA A 224 -8.13 -8.98 -9.58
CA ALA A 224 -8.57 -9.71 -10.77
C ALA A 224 -9.83 -10.54 -10.50
N LEU A 225 -9.89 -11.29 -9.39
CA LEU A 225 -11.06 -12.08 -9.00
C LEU A 225 -12.28 -11.18 -8.71
N GLY A 226 -12.05 -10.07 -8.01
CA GLY A 226 -13.05 -9.06 -7.71
C GLY A 226 -13.59 -8.37 -8.96
N GLY A 227 -12.71 -7.92 -9.85
CA GLY A 227 -13.08 -7.35 -11.14
C GLY A 227 -13.85 -8.35 -12.00
N PHE A 228 -13.40 -9.61 -12.02
CA PHE A 228 -14.07 -10.68 -12.76
C PHE A 228 -15.49 -10.92 -12.26
N ILE A 229 -15.71 -11.07 -10.95
CA ILE A 229 -17.05 -11.36 -10.43
C ILE A 229 -17.99 -10.15 -10.56
N PHE A 230 -17.48 -8.93 -10.41
CA PHE A 230 -18.29 -7.73 -10.63
C PHE A 230 -18.66 -7.56 -12.11
N TRP A 231 -17.74 -7.85 -13.02
CA TRP A 231 -18.01 -7.87 -14.46
C TRP A 231 -19.01 -8.98 -14.83
N ALA A 232 -18.83 -10.20 -14.29
CA ALA A 232 -19.69 -11.35 -14.57
C ALA A 232 -21.12 -11.21 -14.03
N LEU A 233 -21.33 -10.36 -13.02
CA LEU A 233 -22.65 -10.04 -12.46
C LEU A 233 -23.23 -8.74 -13.04
N ASP A 234 -22.64 -8.22 -14.12
CA ASP A 234 -23.04 -6.97 -14.78
C ASP A 234 -23.09 -5.76 -13.82
N ILE A 235 -22.20 -5.73 -12.82
CA ILE A 235 -22.08 -4.61 -11.90
C ILE A 235 -21.31 -3.48 -12.60
N PRO A 236 -21.86 -2.25 -12.65
CA PRO A 236 -21.17 -1.11 -13.26
C PRO A 236 -19.79 -0.87 -12.66
N SER A 237 -18.87 -0.39 -13.51
CA SER A 237 -17.52 0.01 -13.10
C SER A 237 -16.73 -1.09 -12.38
N ALA A 238 -16.82 -2.32 -12.88
CA ALA A 238 -16.08 -3.48 -12.37
C ALA A 238 -14.57 -3.21 -12.21
N LEU A 239 -13.96 -2.38 -13.07
CA LEU A 239 -12.55 -1.97 -12.94
C LEU A 239 -12.29 -1.13 -11.68
N LEU A 240 -13.18 -0.20 -11.31
CA LEU A 240 -13.03 0.56 -10.07
C LEU A 240 -13.07 -0.37 -8.86
N TRP A 241 -14.04 -1.28 -8.85
CA TRP A 241 -14.17 -2.27 -7.77
C TRP A 241 -12.97 -3.21 -7.70
N ALA A 242 -12.42 -3.62 -8.84
CA ALA A 242 -11.19 -4.39 -8.93
C ALA A 242 -10.02 -3.66 -8.25
N VAL A 243 -9.82 -2.38 -8.54
CA VAL A 243 -8.76 -1.58 -7.94
C VAL A 243 -9.01 -1.33 -6.46
N ILE A 244 -10.24 -1.02 -6.07
CA ILE A 244 -10.60 -0.83 -4.65
C ILE A 244 -10.33 -2.11 -3.87
N MET A 245 -10.71 -3.28 -4.41
CA MET A 245 -10.40 -4.58 -3.79
C MET A 245 -8.90 -4.86 -3.77
N ALA A 246 -8.17 -4.58 -4.85
CA ALA A 246 -6.72 -4.72 -4.88
C ALA A 246 -6.04 -3.83 -3.83
N PHE A 247 -6.50 -2.59 -3.66
CA PHE A 247 -5.97 -1.68 -2.66
C PHE A 247 -6.33 -2.10 -1.23
N LEU A 248 -7.59 -2.48 -0.99
CA LEU A 248 -8.03 -2.92 0.32
C LEU A 248 -7.43 -4.28 0.70
N SER A 249 -7.04 -5.14 -0.24
CA SER A 249 -6.31 -6.39 0.02
C SER A 249 -5.00 -6.21 0.83
N LEU A 250 -4.47 -4.98 0.84
CA LEU A 250 -3.34 -4.62 1.68
C LEU A 250 -3.65 -4.80 3.17
N LEU A 251 -4.94 -4.72 3.54
CA LEU A 251 -5.46 -5.08 4.85
C LEU A 251 -5.73 -6.60 4.89
N PRO A 252 -4.92 -7.39 5.61
CA PRO A 252 -5.09 -8.83 5.69
C PRO A 252 -6.45 -9.20 6.28
N ALA A 253 -7.04 -10.30 5.80
CA ALA A 253 -8.27 -10.93 6.29
C ALA A 253 -9.58 -10.13 6.14
N VAL A 254 -9.53 -8.80 6.06
CA VAL A 254 -10.72 -7.94 6.07
C VAL A 254 -10.89 -7.15 4.76
N GLY A 255 -9.78 -6.87 4.06
CA GLY A 255 -9.71 -5.98 2.91
C GLY A 255 -10.78 -6.18 1.84
N ALA A 256 -10.75 -7.33 1.16
CA ALA A 256 -11.72 -7.61 0.10
C ALA A 256 -13.15 -7.83 0.63
N GLY A 257 -13.29 -8.38 1.84
CA GLY A 257 -14.57 -8.62 2.51
C GLY A 257 -15.40 -7.35 2.71
N ILE A 258 -14.73 -6.23 3.02
CA ILE A 258 -15.37 -4.91 3.17
C ILE A 258 -16.06 -4.47 1.88
N VAL A 259 -15.61 -4.94 0.71
CA VAL A 259 -16.14 -4.54 -0.59
C VAL A 259 -17.30 -5.43 -1.02
N TRP A 260 -17.07 -6.74 -1.14
CA TRP A 260 -18.07 -7.62 -1.73
C TRP A 260 -19.22 -7.94 -0.78
N ALA A 261 -18.99 -7.95 0.55
CA ALA A 261 -20.03 -8.37 1.49
C ALA A 261 -21.22 -7.39 1.57
N PRO A 262 -21.02 -6.06 1.63
CA PRO A 262 -22.13 -5.11 1.54
C PRO A 262 -22.87 -5.18 0.19
N VAL A 263 -22.15 -5.40 -0.91
CA VAL A 263 -22.76 -5.51 -2.26
C VAL A 263 -23.59 -6.79 -2.37
N ALA A 264 -23.10 -7.91 -1.84
CA ALA A 264 -23.86 -9.15 -1.80
C ALA A 264 -25.12 -8.99 -0.94
N LEU A 265 -25.00 -8.35 0.23
CA LEU A 265 -26.14 -8.07 1.10
C LEU A 265 -27.17 -7.16 0.41
N TYR A 266 -26.72 -6.11 -0.29
CA TYR A 266 -27.59 -5.24 -1.08
C TYR A 266 -28.41 -6.05 -2.10
N PHE A 267 -27.78 -6.93 -2.89
CA PHE A 267 -28.51 -7.75 -3.85
C PHE A 267 -29.53 -8.70 -3.21
N LEU A 268 -29.19 -9.29 -2.07
CA LEU A 268 -30.14 -10.15 -1.33
C LEU A 268 -31.36 -9.35 -0.84
N LEU A 269 -31.15 -8.13 -0.33
CA LEU A 269 -32.22 -7.26 0.16
C LEU A 269 -33.08 -6.68 -0.97
N SER A 270 -32.48 -6.39 -2.12
CA SER A 270 -33.18 -5.87 -3.30
C SER A 270 -33.91 -6.96 -4.11
N GLY A 271 -33.98 -8.20 -3.62
CA GLY A 271 -34.66 -9.31 -4.29
C GLY A 271 -33.86 -10.01 -5.41
N MET A 272 -32.63 -9.54 -5.70
CA MET A 272 -31.69 -10.15 -6.63
C MET A 272 -30.93 -11.32 -5.97
N ILE A 273 -31.67 -12.35 -5.58
CA ILE A 273 -31.16 -13.46 -4.76
C ILE A 273 -29.99 -14.17 -5.47
N TRP A 274 -30.09 -14.41 -6.78
CA TRP A 274 -29.05 -15.09 -7.54
C TRP A 274 -27.71 -14.34 -7.48
N GLN A 275 -27.71 -13.05 -7.80
CA GLN A 275 -26.50 -12.21 -7.77
C GLN A 275 -25.90 -12.13 -6.37
N GLY A 276 -26.74 -11.96 -5.34
CA GLY A 276 -26.32 -11.89 -3.95
C GLY A 276 -25.69 -13.19 -3.45
N VAL A 277 -26.31 -14.34 -3.73
CA VAL A 277 -25.79 -15.66 -3.34
C VAL A 277 -24.50 -15.99 -4.09
N VAL A 278 -24.45 -15.78 -5.41
CA VAL A 278 -23.25 -16.05 -6.21
C VAL A 278 -22.08 -15.18 -5.75
N LEU A 279 -22.30 -13.88 -5.55
CA LEU A 279 -21.26 -12.98 -5.04
C LEU A 279 -20.81 -13.38 -3.63
N GLY A 280 -21.74 -13.75 -2.76
CA GLY A 280 -21.44 -14.20 -1.40
C GLY A 280 -20.61 -15.48 -1.37
N LEU A 281 -21.01 -16.50 -2.13
CA LEU A 281 -20.27 -17.76 -2.22
C LEU A 281 -18.89 -17.55 -2.85
N PHE A 282 -18.81 -16.79 -3.94
CA PHE A 282 -17.53 -16.48 -4.58
C PHE A 282 -16.61 -15.66 -3.66
N GLY A 283 -17.18 -14.69 -2.94
CA GLY A 283 -16.48 -13.87 -1.95
C GLY A 283 -15.87 -14.71 -0.82
N VAL A 284 -16.65 -15.62 -0.23
CA VAL A 284 -16.18 -16.48 0.87
C VAL A 284 -15.21 -17.55 0.37
N PHE A 285 -15.59 -18.31 -0.65
CA PHE A 285 -14.87 -19.52 -1.06
C PHE A 285 -13.77 -19.28 -2.08
N VAL A 286 -13.77 -18.17 -2.82
CA VAL A 286 -12.73 -17.89 -3.82
C VAL A 286 -11.86 -16.73 -3.35
N ILE A 287 -12.44 -15.57 -3.08
CA ILE A 287 -11.68 -14.38 -2.68
C ILE A 287 -11.10 -14.53 -1.26
N GLY A 288 -11.89 -15.03 -0.32
CA GLY A 288 -11.46 -15.28 1.07
C GLY A 288 -10.35 -16.33 1.18
N LEU A 289 -10.34 -17.34 0.30
CA LEU A 289 -9.26 -18.33 0.25
C LEU A 289 -7.92 -17.73 -0.17
N VAL A 290 -7.90 -16.61 -0.90
CA VAL A 290 -6.65 -15.96 -1.28
C VAL A 290 -5.86 -15.53 -0.04
N ASP A 291 -6.50 -14.90 0.94
CA ASP A 291 -5.81 -14.50 2.17
C ASP A 291 -5.43 -15.71 3.04
N ASN A 292 -6.28 -16.75 3.07
CA ASN A 292 -6.06 -17.94 3.90
C ASN A 292 -4.98 -18.89 3.35
N VAL A 293 -4.76 -18.90 2.03
CA VAL A 293 -3.86 -19.86 1.37
C VAL A 293 -2.66 -19.16 0.72
N LEU A 294 -2.91 -18.15 -0.10
CA LEU A 294 -1.86 -17.55 -0.93
C LEU A 294 -0.88 -16.75 -0.08
N ARG A 295 -1.36 -15.99 0.91
CA ARG A 295 -0.51 -15.17 1.78
C ARG A 295 0.46 -16.01 2.62
N PRO A 296 0.06 -17.10 3.31
CA PRO A 296 1.00 -17.99 4.00
C PRO A 296 2.05 -18.64 3.08
N ILE A 297 1.66 -19.03 1.86
CA ILE A 297 2.56 -19.65 0.87
C ILE A 297 3.63 -18.64 0.41
N LEU A 298 3.24 -17.40 0.13
CA LEU A 298 4.13 -16.36 -0.40
C LEU A 298 5.04 -15.73 0.66
N VAL A 299 4.52 -15.54 1.87
CA VAL A 299 5.28 -14.94 2.97
C VAL A 299 6.17 -15.98 3.66
N GLY A 300 5.83 -17.26 3.54
CA GLY A 300 6.55 -18.38 4.13
C GLY A 300 6.30 -18.51 5.64
N LYS A 301 6.23 -19.75 6.12
CA LYS A 301 6.01 -20.10 7.54
C LYS A 301 7.10 -19.57 8.50
N ASP A 302 8.17 -18.98 7.98
CA ASP A 302 9.36 -18.55 8.74
C ASP A 302 9.17 -17.25 9.52
N THR A 303 8.16 -16.44 9.17
CA THR A 303 7.77 -15.28 9.96
C THR A 303 6.70 -15.74 10.93
N LYS A 304 7.12 -16.20 12.12
CA LYS A 304 6.25 -16.58 13.26
C LYS A 304 5.49 -15.37 13.84
N MET A 305 4.97 -14.50 12.99
CA MET A 305 4.16 -13.37 13.39
C MET A 305 2.72 -13.81 13.46
N PRO A 306 2.06 -13.60 14.61
CA PRO A 306 0.62 -13.72 14.66
C PRO A 306 -0.05 -12.73 13.72
N ASP A 307 -1.14 -13.14 13.08
CA ASP A 307 -1.85 -12.31 12.08
C ASP A 307 -2.36 -10.99 12.65
N TYR A 308 -2.77 -10.97 13.93
CA TYR A 308 -3.19 -9.74 14.60
C TYR A 308 -2.08 -8.68 14.63
N LEU A 309 -0.81 -9.11 14.75
CA LEU A 309 0.33 -8.21 14.79
C LEU A 309 0.63 -7.65 13.40
N ILE A 310 0.43 -8.45 12.36
CA ILE A 310 0.51 -7.99 10.96
C ILE A 310 -0.60 -6.96 10.70
N LEU A 311 -1.83 -7.23 11.11
CA LEU A 311 -2.95 -6.30 10.93
C LEU A 311 -2.73 -4.98 11.68
N ILE A 312 -2.40 -5.02 12.97
CA ILE A 312 -2.15 -3.81 13.77
C ILE A 312 -0.95 -3.04 13.24
N SER A 313 0.14 -3.71 12.86
CA SER A 313 1.31 -3.02 12.31
C SER A 313 1.06 -2.42 10.93
N THR A 314 0.23 -3.05 10.09
CA THR A 314 -0.17 -2.49 8.79
C THR A 314 -1.03 -1.25 8.99
N LEU A 315 -2.05 -1.32 9.86
CA LEU A 315 -2.92 -0.18 10.17
C LEU A 315 -2.16 0.97 10.84
N GLY A 316 -1.38 0.68 11.89
CA GLY A 316 -0.55 1.66 12.58
C GLY A 316 0.58 2.21 11.71
N GLY A 317 1.11 1.40 10.79
CA GLY A 317 2.06 1.85 9.79
C GLY A 317 1.41 2.85 8.85
N MET A 318 0.21 2.56 8.34
CA MET A 318 -0.50 3.47 7.43
C MET A 318 -0.94 4.77 8.08
N SER A 319 -1.28 4.76 9.37
CA SER A 319 -1.61 6.00 10.08
C SER A 319 -0.41 6.92 10.26
N VAL A 320 0.79 6.37 10.46
CA VAL A 320 2.02 7.16 10.68
C VAL A 320 2.73 7.53 9.37
N PHE A 321 2.80 6.60 8.42
CA PHE A 321 3.59 6.75 7.19
C PHE A 321 2.73 6.85 5.91
N GLY A 322 1.42 7.02 6.05
CA GLY A 322 0.49 7.07 4.93
C GLY A 322 0.52 5.79 4.08
N LEU A 323 0.41 5.93 2.76
CA LEU A 323 0.45 4.78 1.84
C LEU A 323 1.74 3.96 1.94
N ASN A 324 2.88 4.55 2.31
CA ASN A 324 4.12 3.77 2.48
C ASN A 324 4.05 2.82 3.70
N GLY A 325 3.16 3.14 4.64
CA GLY A 325 2.97 2.44 5.91
C GLY A 325 2.57 0.98 5.80
N PHE A 326 1.89 0.56 4.73
CA PHE A 326 1.49 -0.85 4.59
C PHE A 326 2.71 -1.79 4.44
N VAL A 327 3.83 -1.29 3.91
CA VAL A 327 5.09 -2.05 3.84
C VAL A 327 5.93 -1.78 5.08
N ILE A 328 6.03 -0.53 5.51
CA ILE A 328 6.87 -0.09 6.64
C ILE A 328 6.42 -0.76 7.95
N GLY A 329 5.11 -0.83 8.20
CA GLY A 329 4.52 -1.36 9.41
C GLY A 329 4.96 -2.80 9.73
N PRO A 330 4.61 -3.78 8.87
CA PRO A 330 5.04 -5.17 9.05
C PRO A 330 6.57 -5.34 9.07
N LEU A 331 7.31 -4.50 8.35
CA LEU A 331 8.77 -4.51 8.35
C LEU A 331 9.34 -4.09 9.71
N ILE A 332 8.84 -3.00 10.29
CA ILE A 332 9.24 -2.54 11.63
C ILE A 332 8.84 -3.58 12.68
N ALA A 333 7.63 -4.14 12.61
CA ALA A 333 7.21 -5.24 13.46
C ALA A 333 8.18 -6.44 13.39
N ALA A 334 8.66 -6.76 12.19
CA ALA A 334 9.64 -7.83 12.00
C ALA A 334 11.00 -7.53 12.60
N LEU A 335 11.47 -6.31 12.45
CA LEU A 335 12.70 -5.88 13.10
C LEU A 335 12.53 -5.86 14.62
N PHE A 336 11.38 -5.41 15.13
CA PHE A 336 11.06 -5.40 16.55
C PHE A 336 11.12 -6.81 17.17
N ILE A 337 10.37 -7.77 16.61
CA ILE A 337 10.38 -9.17 17.09
C ILE A 337 11.77 -9.79 16.95
N SER A 338 12.50 -9.46 15.88
CA SER A 338 13.86 -9.98 15.65
C SER A 338 14.86 -9.45 16.67
N SER A 339 14.84 -8.15 16.94
CA SER A 339 15.72 -7.49 17.89
C SER A 339 15.43 -7.97 19.31
N TRP A 340 14.15 -8.06 19.69
CA TRP A 340 13.75 -8.59 20.99
C TRP A 340 14.08 -10.08 21.14
N GLY A 341 13.96 -10.87 20.06
CA GLY A 341 14.39 -12.26 20.02
C GLY A 341 15.91 -12.43 20.19
N LEU A 342 16.72 -11.52 19.63
CA LEU A 342 18.17 -11.51 19.84
C LEU A 342 18.53 -11.14 21.28
N PHE A 343 17.81 -10.20 21.89
CA PHE A 343 18.01 -9.78 23.28
C PHE A 343 17.58 -10.86 24.28
N SER A 344 16.42 -11.48 24.07
CA SER A 344 15.90 -12.55 24.93
C SER A 344 16.62 -13.88 24.76
N GLY A 345 17.02 -14.24 23.54
CA GLY A 345 17.85 -15.44 23.28
C GLY A 345 19.24 -15.39 23.90
N ALA A 346 19.70 -14.21 24.36
CA ALA A 346 20.89 -14.06 25.17
C ALA A 346 20.67 -14.40 26.67
N LYS A 347 19.42 -14.59 27.11
CA LYS A 347 19.06 -14.99 28.47
C LYS A 347 18.44 -16.40 28.47
N LYS A 348 18.88 -17.26 29.39
CA LYS A 348 18.35 -18.64 29.55
C LYS A 348 16.81 -18.60 29.63
N PRO A 349 16.09 -19.53 28.97
CA PRO A 349 14.64 -19.56 29.03
C PRO A 349 14.17 -19.75 30.47
N VAL A 350 13.35 -18.81 30.96
CA VAL A 350 12.69 -18.90 32.26
C VAL A 350 11.62 -19.98 32.13
N LYS A 351 11.78 -21.10 32.84
CA LYS A 351 10.72 -22.09 33.00
C LYS A 351 9.63 -21.48 33.88
N LEU A 352 8.45 -21.25 33.32
CA LEU A 352 7.26 -20.91 34.10
C LEU A 352 6.78 -22.18 34.82
N PRO A 353 6.36 -22.11 36.10
CA PRO A 353 5.62 -23.19 36.75
C PRO A 353 4.31 -23.39 35.98
N GLY A 354 4.00 -24.64 35.64
CA GLY A 354 2.81 -25.03 34.91
C GLY A 354 1.53 -25.00 35.73
#